data_AF-A0A6I1K2R6-F1
#
_entry.id   AF-A0A6I1K2R6-F1
#
_cell.length_a   1.000
_cell.length_b   1.000
_cell.length_c   1.000
_cell.angle_alpha   90.00
_cell.angle_beta   90.00
_cell.angle_gamma   90.00
#
_symmetry.space_group_name_H-M   'P 1'
#
loop_
_entity.id
_entity.type
_entity.pdbx_description
1 polymer ?
#
loop_
_entity_poly.entity_id
_entity_poly.type
_entity_poly.pdbx_seq_one_letter_code
_entity_poly.pdbx_strand_id
1 'polypeptide(L)'
;MNQPLPFTRAQWDALNPDEQAAVAAVHEQLIGLPPPEGAALTDEHLSTALRLLRPLTEAILPDEENDGDVTGGVQRKFHTIHDAARRLAEARLAQFPGRPPRLRMLVETDAQDHTRVVVFDEDSQRLLFHENNDAAEFQFADLRAIAVKVLAMRDALVAAARRERIIHVVVQGGLVQEVTDVPPGIGVQVVDYDVDRAGREHITRSPLDGEPCVLTKF
;
A
#
# COMPACT_ATOMS: atom_id res chain seq x y z
N MET A 1 28.85 24.45 10.98
CA MET A 1 27.69 25.09 10.33
C MET A 1 26.49 24.23 10.67
N ASN A 2 25.41 24.79 11.23
CA ASN A 2 24.19 24.01 11.48
C ASN A 2 23.57 23.68 10.14
N GLN A 3 23.54 22.39 9.78
CA GLN A 3 22.81 21.95 8.60
C GLN A 3 21.31 22.24 8.79
N PRO A 4 20.60 22.61 7.72
CA PRO A 4 19.15 22.80 7.79
C PRO A 4 18.47 21.51 8.24
N LEU A 5 17.53 21.64 9.17
CA LEU A 5 16.70 20.53 9.64
C LEU A 5 15.78 20.09 8.48
N PRO A 6 15.83 18.81 8.06
CA PRO A 6 15.12 18.36 6.86
C PRO A 6 13.60 18.33 7.05
N PHE A 7 13.15 18.12 8.29
CA PHE A 7 11.73 18.09 8.64
C PHE A 7 11.39 19.26 9.57
N THR A 8 10.49 20.12 9.13
CA THR A 8 10.18 21.38 9.81
C THR A 8 8.70 21.51 10.13
N ARG A 9 8.40 22.36 11.11
CA ARG A 9 7.05 22.73 11.49
C ARG A 9 6.34 23.44 10.33
N ALA A 10 7.05 24.27 9.56
CA ALA A 10 6.48 24.91 8.39
C ALA A 10 6.01 23.89 7.33
N GLN A 11 6.76 22.79 7.13
CA GLN A 11 6.31 21.70 6.27
C GLN A 11 5.07 21.02 6.84
N TRP A 12 5.05 20.74 8.14
CA TRP A 12 3.90 20.12 8.83
C TRP A 12 2.62 20.96 8.69
N ASP A 13 2.70 22.26 8.92
CA ASP A 13 1.56 23.17 8.81
C ASP A 13 1.07 23.33 7.37
N ALA A 14 1.92 23.04 6.37
CA ALA A 14 1.57 23.06 4.96
C ALA A 14 0.92 21.75 4.45
N LEU A 15 0.91 20.69 5.27
CA LEU A 15 0.23 19.43 4.95
C LEU A 15 -1.27 19.57 5.14
N ASN A 16 -2.04 18.91 4.28
CA ASN A 16 -3.48 18.76 4.50
C ASN A 16 -3.76 17.75 5.65
N PRO A 17 -5.01 17.64 6.15
CA PRO A 17 -5.32 16.76 7.27
C PRO A 17 -4.98 15.28 7.05
N ASP A 18 -5.20 14.76 5.84
CA ASP A 18 -4.86 13.37 5.48
C ASP A 18 -3.34 13.16 5.47
N GLU A 19 -2.59 14.13 4.96
CA GLU A 19 -1.13 14.12 4.95
C GLU A 19 -0.56 14.23 6.37
N GLN A 20 -1.14 15.07 7.23
CA GLN A 20 -0.77 15.16 8.64
C GLN A 20 -1.05 13.85 9.38
N ALA A 21 -2.21 13.21 9.13
CA ALA A 21 -2.53 11.92 9.72
C ALA A 21 -1.55 10.81 9.28
N ALA A 22 -1.11 10.85 8.01
CA ALA A 22 -0.10 9.92 7.50
C ALA A 22 1.25 10.10 8.20
N VAL A 23 1.75 11.33 8.32
CA VAL A 23 3.02 11.62 9.01
C VAL A 23 2.88 11.34 10.52
N ALA A 24 1.74 11.63 11.14
CA ALA A 24 1.47 11.30 12.53
C ALA A 24 1.54 9.80 12.80
N ALA A 25 0.96 8.98 11.92
CA ALA A 25 1.01 7.53 12.03
C ALA A 25 2.45 7.01 11.94
N VAL A 26 3.25 7.56 11.02
CA VAL A 26 4.69 7.24 10.90
C VAL A 26 5.46 7.64 12.16
N HIS A 27 5.20 8.84 12.70
CA HIS A 27 5.79 9.30 13.96
C HIS A 27 5.44 8.36 15.12
N GLU A 28 4.17 7.99 15.27
CA GLU A 28 3.71 7.05 16.30
C GLU A 28 4.41 5.69 16.19
N GLN A 29 4.67 5.20 14.98
CA GLN A 29 5.40 3.95 14.79
C GLN A 29 6.88 4.03 15.20
N LEU A 30 7.54 5.17 15.00
CA LEU A 30 8.94 5.34 15.39
C LEU A 30 9.12 5.62 16.88
N ILE A 31 8.20 6.40 17.47
CA ILE A 31 8.35 6.94 18.84
C ILE A 31 7.46 6.21 19.85
N GLY A 32 6.44 5.48 19.38
CA GLY A 32 5.41 4.84 20.21
C GLY A 32 4.31 5.79 20.69
N LEU A 33 4.36 7.06 20.30
CA LEU A 33 3.40 8.10 20.71
C LEU A 33 3.06 9.03 19.54
N PRO A 34 1.84 9.58 19.49
CA PRO A 34 1.48 10.58 18.50
C PRO A 34 2.38 11.83 18.63
N PRO A 35 2.54 12.61 17.54
CA PRO A 35 3.27 13.86 17.61
C PRO A 35 2.63 14.81 18.66
N PRO A 36 3.44 15.58 19.40
CA PRO A 36 2.91 16.55 20.35
C PRO A 36 2.12 17.64 19.63
N GLU A 37 1.24 18.33 20.37
CA GLU A 37 0.41 19.39 19.81
C GLU A 37 0.98 20.79 20.09
N GLY A 38 0.52 21.78 19.32
CA GLY A 38 0.78 23.19 19.58
C GLY A 38 2.28 23.53 19.55
N ALA A 39 2.74 24.32 20.53
CA ALA A 39 4.12 24.83 20.56
C ALA A 39 5.19 23.74 20.81
N ALA A 40 4.80 22.55 21.29
CA ALA A 40 5.74 21.46 21.55
C ALA A 40 6.18 20.72 20.27
N LEU A 41 5.43 20.87 19.16
CA LEU A 41 5.83 20.33 17.86
C LEU A 41 6.78 21.30 17.15
N THR A 42 8.08 21.13 17.40
CA THR A 42 9.17 21.95 16.87
C THR A 42 9.87 21.27 15.68
N ASP A 43 10.65 22.04 14.92
CA ASP A 43 11.51 21.51 13.86
C ASP A 43 12.50 20.46 14.40
N GLU A 44 13.05 20.72 15.59
CA GLU A 44 13.98 19.81 16.27
C GLU A 44 13.29 18.49 16.63
N HIS A 45 12.06 18.56 17.15
CA HIS A 45 11.26 17.37 17.45
C HIS A 45 10.99 16.56 16.19
N LEU A 46 10.43 17.17 15.15
CA LEU A 46 10.07 16.50 13.89
C LEU A 46 11.29 15.86 13.22
N SER A 47 12.38 16.61 13.13
CA SER A 47 13.61 16.11 12.55
C SER A 47 14.17 14.96 13.39
N THR A 48 14.24 15.08 14.72
CA THR A 48 14.79 14.04 15.58
C THR A 48 13.94 12.77 15.55
N ALA A 49 12.62 12.92 15.67
CA ALA A 49 11.70 11.80 15.71
C ALA A 49 11.70 10.98 14.40
N LEU A 50 11.82 11.65 13.26
CA LEU A 50 11.79 11.02 11.94
C LEU A 50 13.20 10.81 11.35
N ARG A 51 14.26 10.86 12.18
CA ARG A 51 15.65 10.86 11.69
C ARG A 51 16.00 9.69 10.78
N LEU A 52 15.42 8.52 11.03
CA LEU A 52 15.61 7.31 10.24
C LEU A 52 15.12 7.44 8.78
N LEU A 53 14.22 8.37 8.49
CA LEU A 53 13.62 8.56 7.16
C LEU A 53 14.30 9.62 6.31
N ARG A 54 15.28 10.34 6.89
CA ARG A 54 15.98 11.43 6.23
C ARG A 54 16.85 10.89 5.08
N PRO A 55 17.20 11.76 4.10
CA PRO A 55 18.20 11.38 3.11
C PRO A 55 19.54 11.10 3.77
N LEU A 56 20.16 9.99 3.39
CA LEU A 56 21.54 9.69 3.77
C LEU A 56 22.45 10.71 3.08
N THR A 57 23.28 11.37 3.88
CA THR A 57 24.36 12.20 3.36
C THR A 57 25.68 11.58 3.81
N GLU A 58 26.76 11.72 3.03
CA GLU A 58 28.09 11.14 3.36
C GLU A 58 28.59 11.49 4.77
N ALA A 59 28.01 12.51 5.43
CA ALA A 59 28.35 12.96 6.77
C ALA A 59 27.52 12.33 7.91
N ILE A 60 26.44 11.58 7.61
CA ILE A 60 25.49 11.07 8.62
C ILE A 60 24.98 9.69 8.19
N LEU A 61 25.65 8.63 8.64
CA LEU A 61 24.97 7.37 8.92
C LEU A 61 24.21 7.57 10.23
N PRO A 62 22.88 7.36 10.28
CA PRO A 62 22.14 7.38 11.54
C PRO A 62 22.81 6.43 12.53
N ASP A 63 22.88 6.78 13.81
CA ASP A 63 23.46 5.89 14.83
C ASP A 63 22.78 4.51 14.81
N GLU A 64 21.49 4.45 14.43
CA GLU A 64 20.73 3.22 14.22
C GLU A 64 21.26 2.30 13.11
N GLU A 65 21.96 2.83 12.11
CA GLU A 65 22.64 2.06 11.07
C GLU A 65 24.13 1.83 11.41
N ASN A 66 24.62 2.43 12.50
CA ASN A 66 26.03 2.38 12.94
C ASN A 66 26.28 1.36 14.07
N ASP A 67 25.22 0.80 14.67
CA ASP A 67 25.29 -0.21 15.74
C ASP A 67 25.68 -1.63 15.25
N GLY A 68 26.13 -1.76 14.00
CA GLY A 68 26.65 -3.00 13.42
C GLY A 68 25.62 -3.90 12.74
N ASP A 69 24.32 -3.56 12.80
CA ASP A 69 23.24 -4.23 12.07
C ASP A 69 22.44 -3.24 11.20
N VAL A 70 23.03 -2.89 10.04
CA VAL A 70 22.39 -2.05 9.00
C VAL A 70 21.04 -2.62 8.58
N THR A 71 20.89 -3.96 8.59
CA THR A 71 19.66 -4.66 8.24
C THR A 71 18.52 -4.28 9.18
N GLY A 72 18.79 -4.16 10.49
CA GLY A 72 17.81 -3.76 11.48
C GLY A 72 17.30 -2.32 11.27
N GLY A 73 18.19 -1.40 10.92
CA GLY A 73 17.84 -0.01 10.57
C GLY A 73 16.96 0.07 9.31
N VAL A 74 17.37 -0.63 8.25
CA VAL A 74 16.62 -0.74 6.99
C VAL A 74 15.24 -1.36 7.22
N GLN A 75 15.17 -2.51 7.90
CA GLN A 75 13.89 -3.16 8.20
C GLN A 75 12.97 -2.24 8.99
N ARG A 76 13.48 -1.53 10.00
CA ARG A 76 12.69 -0.57 10.77
C ARG A 76 12.15 0.56 9.88
N LYS A 77 12.98 1.12 9.00
CA LYS A 77 12.60 2.18 8.05
C LYS A 77 11.42 1.78 7.18
N PHE A 78 11.52 0.60 6.55
CA PHE A 78 10.45 0.05 5.73
C PHE A 78 9.22 -0.29 6.57
N HIS A 79 9.41 -0.96 7.70
CA HIS A 79 8.31 -1.37 8.58
C HIS A 79 7.49 -0.16 9.03
N THR A 80 8.11 0.93 9.45
CA THR A 80 7.42 2.14 9.90
C THR A 80 6.50 2.72 8.83
N ILE A 81 7.01 2.94 7.61
CA ILE A 81 6.21 3.55 6.52
C ILE A 81 5.05 2.63 6.14
N HIS A 82 5.34 1.35 5.96
CA HIS A 82 4.36 0.41 5.45
C HIS A 82 3.33 -0.01 6.51
N ASP A 83 3.70 -0.10 7.80
CA ASP A 83 2.75 -0.37 8.87
C ASP A 83 1.82 0.82 9.12
N ALA A 84 2.34 2.06 9.04
CA ALA A 84 1.50 3.26 9.08
C ALA A 84 0.45 3.23 7.96
N ALA A 85 0.86 2.94 6.72
CA ALA A 85 -0.06 2.79 5.59
C ALA A 85 -1.08 1.66 5.80
N ARG A 86 -0.64 0.50 6.31
CA ARG A 86 -1.50 -0.65 6.62
C ARG A 86 -2.56 -0.30 7.66
N ARG A 87 -2.20 0.33 8.79
CA ARG A 87 -3.14 0.75 9.84
C ARG A 87 -4.18 1.73 9.31
N LEU A 88 -3.75 2.71 8.49
CA LEU A 88 -4.67 3.65 7.85
C LEU A 88 -5.60 2.94 6.84
N ALA A 89 -5.11 1.94 6.12
CA ALA A 89 -5.93 1.13 5.22
C ALA A 89 -6.95 0.29 6.00
N GLU A 90 -6.57 -0.34 7.11
CA GLU A 90 -7.50 -1.08 7.99
C GLU A 90 -8.60 -0.16 8.55
N ALA A 91 -8.22 1.00 9.07
CA ALA A 91 -9.17 2.00 9.57
C ALA A 91 -10.16 2.47 8.49
N ARG A 92 -9.69 2.61 7.24
CA ARG A 92 -10.55 2.96 6.09
C ARG A 92 -11.43 1.79 5.66
N LEU A 93 -10.91 0.58 5.65
CA LEU A 93 -11.63 -0.64 5.27
C LEU A 93 -12.75 -0.97 6.26
N ALA A 94 -12.55 -0.68 7.55
CA ALA A 94 -13.56 -0.82 8.59
C ALA A 94 -14.80 0.08 8.40
N GLN A 95 -14.73 1.10 7.53
CA GLN A 95 -15.86 1.99 7.23
C GLN A 95 -16.78 1.42 6.14
N PHE A 96 -16.37 0.37 5.44
CA PHE A 96 -17.20 -0.28 4.42
C PHE A 96 -18.00 -1.46 5.01
N PRO A 97 -19.18 -1.76 4.46
CA PRO A 97 -19.96 -2.91 4.90
C PRO A 97 -19.22 -4.22 4.58
N GLY A 98 -19.28 -5.17 5.50
CA GLY A 98 -18.62 -6.47 5.41
C GLY A 98 -17.63 -6.69 6.54
N ARG A 99 -17.01 -7.87 6.56
CA ARG A 99 -15.88 -8.14 7.46
C ARG A 99 -14.64 -7.49 6.86
N PRO A 100 -13.97 -6.54 7.55
CA PRO A 100 -12.73 -5.98 7.06
C PRO A 100 -11.65 -7.07 6.99
N PRO A 101 -10.77 -7.04 5.96
CA PRO A 101 -9.68 -8.00 5.85
C PRO A 101 -8.69 -7.81 7.02
N ARG A 102 -8.00 -8.89 7.39
CA ARG A 102 -6.98 -8.85 8.43
C ARG A 102 -5.62 -8.71 7.77
N LEU A 103 -5.10 -7.49 7.70
CA LEU A 103 -3.89 -7.23 6.94
C LEU A 103 -2.65 -7.65 7.72
N ARG A 104 -1.89 -8.60 7.16
CA ARG A 104 -0.56 -9.00 7.63
C ARG A 104 0.48 -8.46 6.69
N MET A 105 1.59 -8.03 7.27
CA MET A 105 2.73 -7.49 6.53
C MET A 105 3.98 -8.29 6.86
N LEU A 106 4.79 -8.52 5.83
CA LEU A 106 6.12 -9.10 5.93
C LEU A 106 7.09 -8.15 5.22
N VAL A 107 8.21 -7.89 5.89
CA VAL A 107 9.32 -7.08 5.38
C VAL A 107 10.54 -7.99 5.39
N GLU A 108 11.10 -8.25 4.22
CA GLU A 108 12.29 -9.10 4.03
C GLU A 108 13.36 -8.28 3.32
N THR A 109 14.58 -8.35 3.81
CA THR A 109 15.75 -7.74 3.16
C THR A 109 16.62 -8.88 2.64
N ASP A 110 17.02 -8.82 1.38
CA ASP A 110 17.91 -9.80 0.79
C ASP A 110 19.39 -9.43 0.95
N ALA A 111 20.29 -10.29 0.46
CA ALA A 111 21.73 -10.10 0.55
C ALA A 111 22.27 -8.96 -0.35
N GLN A 112 21.42 -8.34 -1.16
CA GLN A 112 21.74 -7.25 -2.09
C GLN A 112 21.10 -5.93 -1.62
N ASP A 113 20.70 -5.84 -0.35
CA ASP A 113 20.04 -4.69 0.26
C ASP A 113 18.70 -4.31 -0.40
N HIS A 114 18.11 -5.22 -1.18
CA HIS A 114 16.73 -5.04 -1.64
C HIS A 114 15.78 -5.43 -0.53
N THR A 115 14.85 -4.53 -0.24
CA THR A 115 13.81 -4.76 0.75
C THR A 115 12.47 -4.97 0.06
N ARG A 116 11.95 -6.17 0.27
CA ARG A 116 10.64 -6.62 -0.17
C ARG A 116 9.62 -6.38 0.92
N VAL A 117 8.52 -5.71 0.57
CA VAL A 117 7.35 -5.59 1.44
C VAL A 117 6.17 -6.27 0.78
N VAL A 118 5.55 -7.20 1.49
CA VAL A 118 4.30 -7.83 1.08
C VAL A 118 3.24 -7.61 2.13
N VAL A 119 2.02 -7.28 1.68
CA VAL A 119 0.84 -7.24 2.53
C VAL A 119 -0.20 -8.18 1.95
N PHE A 120 -0.74 -9.04 2.80
CA PHE A 120 -1.77 -9.99 2.45
C PHE A 120 -2.91 -9.98 3.47
N ASP A 121 -4.07 -10.42 3.05
CA ASP A 121 -5.18 -10.70 3.96
C ASP A 121 -4.98 -12.08 4.59
N GLU A 122 -4.89 -12.13 5.91
CA GLU A 122 -4.69 -13.35 6.70
C GLU A 122 -5.81 -14.38 6.49
N ASP A 123 -7.05 -13.90 6.36
CA ASP A 123 -8.20 -14.79 6.28
C ASP A 123 -8.28 -15.46 4.89
N SER A 124 -8.00 -14.72 3.82
CA SER A 124 -8.07 -15.24 2.44
C SER A 124 -6.72 -15.65 1.85
N GLN A 125 -5.61 -15.39 2.56
CA GLN A 125 -4.23 -15.54 2.07
C GLN A 125 -3.94 -14.78 0.78
N ARG A 126 -4.74 -13.74 0.49
CA ARG A 126 -4.63 -12.97 -0.75
C ARG A 126 -3.53 -11.93 -0.63
N LEU A 127 -2.59 -11.94 -1.57
CA LEU A 127 -1.63 -10.84 -1.74
C LEU A 127 -2.37 -9.57 -2.21
N LEU A 128 -2.24 -8.49 -1.43
CA LEU A 128 -2.88 -7.21 -1.69
C LEU A 128 -1.91 -6.12 -2.11
N PHE A 129 -0.67 -6.22 -1.65
CA PHE A 129 0.40 -5.29 -1.98
C PHE A 129 1.72 -6.02 -2.03
N HIS A 130 2.55 -5.65 -3.00
CA HIS A 130 3.91 -6.13 -3.13
C HIS A 130 4.75 -4.99 -3.67
N GLU A 131 5.83 -4.69 -2.97
CA GLU A 131 6.81 -3.72 -3.39
C GLU A 131 8.21 -4.29 -3.15
N ASN A 132 9.13 -3.94 -4.04
CA ASN A 132 10.53 -4.26 -3.92
C ASN A 132 11.32 -2.99 -4.21
N ASN A 133 12.14 -2.52 -3.27
CA ASN A 133 12.94 -1.32 -3.43
C ASN A 133 14.37 -1.56 -2.98
N ASP A 134 15.29 -0.79 -3.54
CA ASP A 134 16.61 -0.60 -2.97
C ASP A 134 16.49 0.19 -1.65
N ALA A 135 17.11 -0.33 -0.58
CA ALA A 135 17.09 0.31 0.73
C ALA A 135 17.73 1.72 0.73
N ALA A 136 18.75 1.93 -0.09
CA ALA A 136 19.43 3.22 -0.22
C ALA A 136 18.53 4.29 -0.86
N GLU A 137 17.60 3.88 -1.73
CA GLU A 137 16.66 4.79 -2.38
C GLU A 137 15.42 5.10 -1.52
N PHE A 138 15.19 4.34 -0.45
CA PHE A 138 14.00 4.47 0.38
C PHE A 138 14.10 5.62 1.38
N GLN A 139 14.31 6.85 0.92
CA GLN A 139 14.57 8.04 1.73
C GLN A 139 13.67 9.20 1.33
N PHE A 140 13.41 10.12 2.26
CA PHE A 140 12.38 11.16 2.07
C PHE A 140 12.95 12.55 2.26
N ALA A 141 12.85 13.39 1.23
CA ALA A 141 13.36 14.76 1.24
C ALA A 141 12.60 15.69 2.20
N ASP A 142 11.31 15.45 2.39
CA ASP A 142 10.43 16.26 3.25
C ASP A 142 9.24 15.45 3.81
N LEU A 143 8.46 16.08 4.68
CA LEU A 143 7.27 15.46 5.28
C LEU A 143 6.17 15.11 4.26
N ARG A 144 6.08 15.86 3.14
CA ARG A 144 5.08 15.60 2.11
C ARG A 144 5.42 14.31 1.36
N ALA A 145 6.70 14.06 1.07
CA ALA A 145 7.16 12.82 0.44
C ALA A 145 6.80 11.59 1.30
N ILE A 146 6.95 11.68 2.62
CA ILE A 146 6.51 10.65 3.57
C ILE A 146 5.00 10.44 3.44
N ALA A 147 4.21 11.51 3.53
CA ALA A 147 2.76 11.45 3.44
C ALA A 147 2.30 10.81 2.11
N VAL A 148 2.86 11.26 0.98
CA VAL A 148 2.53 10.74 -0.36
C VAL A 148 2.77 9.23 -0.44
N LYS A 149 3.92 8.74 0.05
CA LYS A 149 4.23 7.31 0.02
C LYS A 149 3.23 6.50 0.86
N VAL A 150 2.95 6.95 2.08
CA VAL A 150 2.01 6.29 3.00
C VAL A 150 0.60 6.26 2.43
N LEU A 151 0.11 7.40 1.91
CA LEU A 151 -1.23 7.52 1.34
C LEU A 151 -1.39 6.73 0.04
N ALA A 152 -0.37 6.73 -0.83
CA ALA A 152 -0.39 5.93 -2.05
C ALA A 152 -0.52 4.43 -1.75
N MET A 153 0.24 3.92 -0.78
CA MET A 153 0.12 2.53 -0.34
C MET A 153 -1.22 2.25 0.34
N ARG A 154 -1.69 3.14 1.23
CA ARG A 154 -3.02 3.04 1.86
C ARG A 154 -4.10 2.86 0.79
N ASP A 155 -4.10 3.73 -0.21
CA ASP A 155 -5.11 3.73 -1.26
C ASP A 155 -5.00 2.50 -2.17
N ALA A 156 -3.78 2.05 -2.48
CA ALA A 156 -3.54 0.81 -3.19
C ALA A 156 -4.08 -0.41 -2.41
N LEU A 157 -3.84 -0.49 -1.10
CA LEU A 157 -4.36 -1.55 -0.23
C LEU A 157 -5.89 -1.54 -0.18
N VAL A 158 -6.50 -0.37 0.03
CA VAL A 158 -7.96 -0.23 0.06
C VAL A 158 -8.56 -0.63 -1.29
N ALA A 159 -7.98 -0.17 -2.39
CA ALA A 159 -8.43 -0.54 -3.74
C ALA A 159 -8.29 -2.03 -4.00
N ALA A 160 -7.15 -2.62 -3.64
CA ALA A 160 -6.89 -4.06 -3.80
C ALA A 160 -7.89 -4.88 -2.97
N ALA A 161 -8.02 -4.59 -1.68
CA ALA A 161 -8.94 -5.30 -0.78
C ALA A 161 -10.39 -5.27 -1.27
N ARG A 162 -10.81 -4.14 -1.85
CA ARG A 162 -12.18 -3.95 -2.35
C ARG A 162 -12.41 -4.43 -3.78
N ARG A 163 -11.36 -4.75 -4.52
CA ARG A 163 -11.47 -5.23 -5.90
C ARG A 163 -12.28 -6.52 -5.91
N GLU A 164 -13.36 -6.51 -6.71
CA GLU A 164 -14.15 -7.71 -6.98
C GLU A 164 -13.24 -8.80 -7.54
N ARG A 165 -13.39 -10.01 -7.00
CA ARG A 165 -12.66 -11.17 -7.48
C ARG A 165 -13.50 -11.75 -8.61
N ILE A 166 -13.03 -11.63 -9.85
CA ILE A 166 -13.74 -12.20 -11.01
C ILE A 166 -12.79 -13.15 -11.73
N ILE A 167 -13.19 -14.41 -11.87
CA ILE A 167 -12.56 -15.35 -12.80
C ILE A 167 -13.25 -15.16 -14.15
N HIS A 168 -12.46 -14.84 -15.18
CA HIS A 168 -12.96 -14.79 -16.55
C HIS A 168 -12.72 -16.13 -17.22
N VAL A 169 -13.78 -16.72 -17.76
CA VAL A 169 -13.72 -17.97 -18.53
C VAL A 169 -14.02 -17.62 -19.99
N VAL A 170 -13.03 -17.73 -20.87
CA VAL A 170 -13.21 -17.48 -22.30
C VAL A 170 -13.54 -18.78 -23.00
N VAL A 171 -14.64 -18.80 -23.76
CA VAL A 171 -15.06 -19.97 -24.52
C VAL A 171 -15.28 -19.59 -25.98
N GLN A 172 -14.92 -20.50 -26.88
CA GLN A 172 -15.15 -20.37 -28.31
C GLN A 172 -15.86 -21.63 -28.82
N GLY A 173 -17.11 -21.49 -29.28
CA GLY A 173 -17.91 -22.60 -29.81
C GLY A 173 -18.32 -23.67 -28.78
N GLY A 174 -18.27 -23.34 -27.48
CA GLY A 174 -18.61 -24.24 -26.38
C GLY A 174 -19.62 -23.62 -25.42
N LEU A 175 -20.41 -24.46 -24.74
CA LEU A 175 -21.39 -24.03 -23.74
C LEU A 175 -20.82 -24.27 -22.33
N VAL A 176 -20.73 -23.21 -21.52
CA VAL A 176 -20.55 -23.35 -20.07
C VAL A 176 -21.93 -23.58 -19.46
N GLN A 177 -22.21 -24.83 -19.07
CA GLN A 177 -23.50 -25.17 -18.45
C GLN A 177 -23.57 -24.77 -16.97
N GLU A 178 -22.47 -24.95 -16.24
CA GLU A 178 -22.39 -24.70 -14.80
C GLU A 178 -20.95 -24.39 -14.38
N VAL A 179 -20.81 -23.60 -13.32
CA VAL A 179 -19.53 -23.39 -12.63
C VAL A 179 -19.73 -23.71 -11.15
N THR A 180 -19.12 -24.80 -10.68
CA THR A 180 -19.24 -25.27 -9.29
C THR A 180 -18.01 -24.90 -8.47
N ASP A 181 -18.13 -24.98 -7.14
CA ASP A 181 -17.02 -24.83 -6.19
C ASP A 181 -16.26 -23.49 -6.25
N VAL A 182 -16.95 -22.43 -6.70
CA VAL A 182 -16.38 -21.07 -6.72
C VAL A 182 -16.13 -20.59 -5.29
N PRO A 183 -14.89 -20.23 -4.93
CA PRO A 183 -14.59 -19.76 -3.58
C PRO A 183 -15.42 -18.52 -3.19
N PRO A 184 -15.80 -18.37 -1.91
CA PRO A 184 -16.58 -17.22 -1.45
C PRO A 184 -15.97 -15.87 -1.86
N GLY A 185 -16.83 -14.98 -2.36
CA GLY A 185 -16.45 -13.64 -2.82
C GLY A 185 -15.72 -13.61 -4.17
N ILE A 186 -15.63 -14.74 -4.88
CA ILE A 186 -15.24 -14.81 -6.29
C ILE A 186 -16.51 -14.91 -7.13
N GLY A 187 -16.68 -14.00 -8.10
CA GLY A 187 -17.65 -14.13 -9.19
C GLY A 187 -17.01 -14.79 -10.41
N VAL A 188 -17.82 -15.42 -11.24
CA VAL A 188 -17.34 -15.98 -12.51
C VAL A 188 -18.05 -15.28 -13.66
N GLN A 189 -17.28 -14.81 -14.63
CA GLN A 189 -17.81 -14.20 -15.83
C GLN A 189 -17.34 -14.98 -17.05
N VAL A 190 -18.28 -15.55 -17.78
CA VAL A 190 -18.01 -16.20 -19.06
C VAL A 190 -18.03 -15.15 -20.16
N VAL A 191 -16.97 -15.14 -20.98
CA VAL A 191 -16.82 -14.28 -22.16
C VAL A 191 -16.92 -15.17 -23.38
N ASP A 192 -18.01 -15.04 -24.13
CA ASP A 192 -18.25 -15.77 -25.37
C ASP A 192 -18.10 -14.83 -26.57
N TYR A 193 -17.14 -15.12 -27.44
CA TYR A 193 -16.88 -14.35 -28.65
C TYR A 193 -17.70 -14.84 -29.86
N ASP A 194 -18.44 -15.95 -29.74
CA ASP A 194 -19.39 -16.41 -30.77
C ASP A 194 -20.69 -15.57 -30.72
N VAL A 195 -20.58 -14.33 -31.17
CA VAL A 195 -21.69 -13.37 -31.21
C VAL A 195 -22.69 -13.64 -32.33
N ASP A 196 -22.35 -14.48 -33.31
CA ASP A 196 -23.18 -14.76 -34.49
C ASP A 196 -24.51 -15.42 -34.13
N ARG A 197 -24.56 -16.10 -32.98
CA ARG A 197 -25.75 -16.78 -32.46
C ARG A 197 -26.52 -15.95 -31.43
N ALA A 198 -26.02 -14.78 -31.05
CA ALA A 198 -26.59 -13.94 -30.00
C ALA A 198 -27.50 -12.85 -30.56
N GLY A 199 -28.59 -12.55 -29.85
CA GLY A 199 -29.39 -11.35 -30.12
C GLY A 199 -28.56 -10.08 -29.92
N ARG A 200 -28.76 -9.04 -30.75
CA ARG A 200 -27.97 -7.79 -30.71
C ARG A 200 -27.98 -7.12 -29.34
N GLU A 201 -29.07 -7.26 -28.59
CA GLU A 201 -29.28 -6.76 -27.24
C GLU A 201 -28.38 -7.43 -26.18
N HIS A 202 -27.81 -8.59 -26.49
CA HIS A 202 -26.93 -9.34 -25.60
C HIS A 202 -25.44 -9.15 -25.90
N ILE A 203 -25.11 -8.48 -27.01
CA ILE A 203 -23.73 -8.18 -27.40
C ILE A 203 -23.25 -6.94 -26.65
N THR A 204 -22.10 -7.05 -26.01
CA THR A 204 -21.41 -5.97 -25.28
C THR A 204 -19.93 -5.96 -25.63
N ARG A 205 -19.13 -5.12 -24.95
CA ARG A 205 -17.66 -5.11 -25.09
C ARG A 205 -17.01 -5.99 -24.02
N SER A 206 -16.06 -6.80 -24.47
CA SER A 206 -15.25 -7.63 -23.59
C SER A 206 -14.44 -6.78 -22.60
N PRO A 207 -14.41 -7.16 -21.30
CA PRO A 207 -13.56 -6.49 -20.32
C PRO A 207 -12.07 -6.82 -20.51
N LEU A 208 -11.72 -7.78 -21.40
CA LEU A 208 -10.36 -8.24 -21.63
C LEU A 208 -9.66 -7.46 -22.75
N ASP A 209 -10.35 -7.23 -23.86
CA ASP A 209 -9.79 -6.64 -25.09
C ASP A 209 -10.69 -5.58 -25.76
N GLY A 210 -11.92 -5.39 -25.26
CA GLY A 210 -12.87 -4.40 -25.80
C GLY A 210 -13.60 -4.84 -27.08
N GLU A 211 -13.37 -6.07 -27.55
CA GLU A 211 -14.04 -6.65 -28.72
C GLU A 211 -15.48 -7.07 -28.41
N PRO A 212 -16.37 -7.16 -29.44
CA PRO A 212 -17.74 -7.62 -29.25
C PRO A 212 -17.81 -9.04 -28.65
N CYS A 213 -18.58 -9.23 -27.59
CA CYS A 213 -18.78 -10.52 -26.93
C CYS A 213 -20.16 -10.59 -26.26
N VAL A 214 -20.54 -11.79 -25.80
CA VAL A 214 -21.63 -12.01 -24.84
C VAL A 214 -21.02 -12.28 -23.47
N LEU A 215 -21.55 -11.62 -22.43
CA LEU A 215 -21.10 -11.81 -21.05
C LEU A 215 -22.18 -12.54 -20.24
N THR A 216 -21.84 -13.69 -19.69
CA THR A 216 -22.70 -14.44 -18.75
C THR A 216 -22.07 -14.41 -17.37
N LYS A 217 -22.83 -13.99 -16.35
CA LYS A 217 -22.37 -13.95 -14.96
C LYS A 217 -22.92 -15.15 -14.19
N PHE A 218 -22.05 -15.81 -13.43
CA PHE A 218 -22.33 -16.90 -12.51
C PHE A 218 -21.93 -16.50 -11.09
#